data_AF-A0A530GKS2-F1
#
_entry.id   AF-A0A530GKS2-F1
#
_cell.length_a   1.000
_cell.length_b   1.000
_cell.length_c   1.000
_cell.angle_alpha   90.00
_cell.angle_beta   90.00
_cell.angle_gamma   90.00
#
_symmetry.space_group_name_H-M   'P 1'
#
loop_
_entity.id
_entity.type
_entity.pdbx_description
1 polymer ?
#
loop_
_entity_poly.entity_id
_entity_poly.type
_entity_poly.pdbx_seq_one_letter_code
_entity_poly.pdbx_strand_id
1 'polypeptide(L)' 'AEDRIKARSVADFLAGMTDTYALKEHRRLFDHTPDLS' A
#
# COMPACT_ATOMS: atom_id res chain seq x y z
N ALA A 1 0.11 -11.86 18.92
CA ALA A 1 1.45 -12.00 18.32
C ALA A 1 1.39 -11.91 16.80
N GLU A 2 0.43 -12.60 16.18
CA GLU A 2 0.19 -12.62 14.74
C GLU A 2 0.01 -11.22 14.12
N ASP A 3 -0.74 -10.30 14.76
CA ASP A 3 -0.90 -8.94 14.23
C ASP A 3 0.43 -8.17 14.11
N ARG A 4 1.36 -8.41 15.03
CA ARG A 4 2.69 -7.79 14.97
C ARG A 4 3.53 -8.36 13.82
N ILE A 5 3.39 -9.67 13.56
CA ILE A 5 4.03 -10.34 12.42
C ILE A 5 3.46 -9.78 11.11
N LYS A 6 2.13 -9.63 11.03
CA LYS A 6 1.46 -9.05 9.86
C LYS A 6 1.86 -7.60 9.65
N ALA A 7 1.87 -6.78 10.69
CA ALA A 7 2.30 -5.39 10.60
C ALA A 7 3.75 -5.26 10.12
N ARG A 8 4.65 -6.12 10.62
CA ARG A 8 6.05 -6.16 10.16
C ARG A 8 6.14 -6.52 8.68
N SER A 9 5.44 -7.56 8.24
CA SER A 9 5.43 -7.97 6.84
C SER A 9 4.93 -6.87 5.90
N VAL A 10 3.89 -6.13 6.30
CA VAL A 10 3.40 -4.98 5.53
C VAL A 10 4.44 -3.86 5.49
N ALA A 11 5.08 -3.56 6.62
CA ALA A 11 6.11 -2.52 6.68
C ALA A 11 7.32 -2.86 5.79
N ASP A 12 7.79 -4.11 5.84
CA ASP A 12 8.93 -4.56 5.04
C ASP A 12 8.59 -4.53 3.54
N PHE A 13 7.35 -4.89 3.17
CA PHE A 13 6.86 -4.77 1.80
C PHE A 13 6.84 -3.32 1.30
N LEU A 14 6.35 -2.38 2.12
CA LEU A 14 6.33 -0.96 1.78
C LEU A 14 7.73 -0.35 1.70
N ALA A 15 8.63 -0.72 2.62
CA ALA A 15 10.00 -0.22 2.66
C ALA A 15 10.86 -0.69 1.48
N GLY A 16 10.52 -1.85 0.88
CA GLY A 16 11.20 -2.38 -0.30
C GLY A 16 10.74 -1.78 -1.63
N MET A 17 9.74 -0.89 -1.64
CA MET A 17 9.26 -0.27 -2.87
C MET A 17 10.22 0.82 -3.37
N THR A 18 10.34 0.96 -4.69
CA THR A 18 10.94 2.15 -5.29
C THR A 18 9.90 3.27 -5.37
N ASP A 19 10.35 4.52 -5.36
CA ASP A 19 9.45 5.70 -5.43
C ASP A 19 8.47 5.61 -6.61
N THR A 20 8.95 5.25 -7.80
CA THR A 20 8.12 5.11 -9.00
C THR A 20 7.08 3.99 -8.86
N TYR A 21 7.47 2.86 -8.25
CA TYR A 21 6.55 1.74 -8.06
C TYR A 21 5.46 2.08 -7.04
N ALA A 22 5.83 2.72 -5.92
CA ALA A 22 4.89 3.16 -4.90
C ALA A 22 3.81 4.11 -5.47
N LEU A 23 4.21 5.09 -6.30
CA LEU A 23 3.28 6.00 -6.96
C LEU A 23 2.35 5.29 -7.94
N LYS A 24 2.86 4.30 -8.70
CA LYS A 24 2.06 3.51 -9.64
C LYS A 24 1.00 2.68 -8.91
N GLU A 25 1.40 1.96 -7.86
CA GLU A 25 0.46 1.13 -7.09
C GLU A 25 -0.55 1.98 -6.33
N HIS A 26 -0.13 3.13 -5.77
CA HIS A 26 -1.05 4.06 -5.14
C HIS A 26 -2.13 4.52 -6.12
N ARG A 27 -1.75 4.91 -7.35
CA ARG A 27 -2.73 5.27 -8.38
C ARG A 27 -3.65 4.10 -8.71
N ARG A 28 -3.09 2.92 -8.98
CA ARG A 28 -3.88 1.72 -9.32
C ARG A 28 -4.94 1.39 -8.25
N LEU A 29 -4.61 1.57 -6.97
CA LEU A 29 -5.47 1.17 -5.85
C LEU A 29 -6.41 2.28 -5.37
N PHE A 30 -6.03 3.55 -5.52
CA PHE A 30 -6.69 4.68 -4.86
C PHE A 30 -7.07 5.83 -5.80
N ASP A 31 -6.75 5.76 -7.10
CA ASP A 31 -7.09 6.82 -8.08
C ASP A 31 -8.56 6.77 -8.54
N HIS A 32 -9.36 5.87 -7.96
CA HIS A 32 -10.81 5.92 -8.06
C HIS A 32 -11.38 6.64 -6.85
N THR A 33 -11.82 7.88 -7.08
CA THR A 33 -12.70 8.58 -6.15
C THR A 33 -14.06 7.88 -6.22
N PRO A 34 -14.58 7.33 -5.11
CA PRO A 34 -15.91 6.75 -5.13
C PRO A 34 -16.93 7.84 -5.49
N ASP A 35 -17.84 7.53 -6.42
CA ASP A 35 -19.00 8.38 -6.68
C ASP A 35 -19.89 8.34 -5.43
N LEU A 36 -19.95 9.46 -4.73
CA LEU A 36 -20.80 9.64 -3.56
C LEU A 36 -22.17 10.14 -4.07
N SER A 37 -22.97 9.21 -4.59
CA SER A 37 -24.40 9.41 -4.89
C SER A 37 -25.30 9.03 -3.71
#